data_AF-A0A969QUE2-F1
#
_entry.id   AF-A0A969QUE2-F1
#
_cell.length_a   1.000
_cell.length_b   1.000
_cell.length_c   1.000
_cell.angle_alpha   90.00
_cell.angle_beta   90.00
_cell.angle_gamma   90.00
#
_symmetry.space_group_name_H-M   'P 1'
#
loop_
_entity.id
_entity.type
_entity.pdbx_description
1 polymer ?
#
loop_
_entity_poly.entity_id
_entity_poly.type
_entity_poly.pdbx_seq_one_letter_code
_entity_poly.pdbx_strand_id
1 'polypeptide(L)'
;AGHSSTQVDGGSGQIYINPTESLTITQLKNALNEAIARGLQLAIFNSCDGLGLARQLADLHIPQMIVMREPVPDLVAQEFLKYFLTEFAGGRSFDVAVRKARERLQGIEGEFPGASWLPVTFQNPAEVPPNWNDFLNEPESPTDSPQPIRQPTPTWSRQRGLWRVLLASLTVTGLVMGGRAFGLLQSWELKAFDQLVRLRPNERQDSRLLVVTITEADFQLPQQKSRKGSLSDLALARLLEKLESYQPRAIGLDIYRDFPVDLNQPQLATRLKNSDRIFAICKVSERKLNEPGISSPPEIPTERQGFSDLVKDPDGIIRRHLIAMNPNAKSACATPNALSAQLAFRYLKAEGIEAKYTNKNQLQVGKVIFKRLQVPMGGYQKVDDSGYQILLNYRPVHYRSPVADTVTLNDILTGKVPPEAVKNRIVLIGVTAQSDGDYFPTPYSAGQEIYQEMPGVIVHAQMVSQILSAVLDERPLLWVWSQWGETLWVWGWSLFGGVLAWRIRNSLRLGLAGGAALGVLYGLSFGLICQGGWVPLVPSALALVVTGVSVVSNSRIQKVKPNVSYD
;
A
#
# COMPACT_ATOMS: atom_id res chain seq x y z
N ALA A 1 2.72 23.20 60.06
CA ALA A 1 3.39 23.75 61.25
C ALA A 1 4.38 22.71 61.71
N GLY A 2 5.63 23.10 61.94
CA GLY A 2 6.69 22.17 62.33
C GLY A 2 7.66 22.86 63.28
N HIS A 3 8.16 22.12 64.28
CA HIS A 3 9.21 22.62 65.16
C HIS A 3 10.49 22.81 64.35
N SER A 4 11.22 23.89 64.62
CA SER A 4 12.54 24.14 64.04
C SER A 4 13.52 24.49 65.15
N SER A 5 14.73 23.94 65.10
CA SER A 5 15.80 24.24 66.04
C SER A 5 17.07 24.57 65.27
N THR A 6 17.78 25.60 65.71
CA THR A 6 19.07 26.03 65.16
C THR A 6 20.11 25.90 66.27
N GLN A 7 21.22 25.18 66.01
CA GLN A 7 22.34 25.10 66.96
C GLN A 7 23.02 26.47 67.09
N VAL A 8 23.60 26.74 68.27
CA VAL A 8 24.16 28.03 68.73
C VAL A 8 25.23 28.59 67.76
N ASP A 9 25.78 27.73 66.92
CA ASP A 9 26.84 27.92 65.95
C ASP A 9 26.33 28.43 64.57
N GLY A 10 25.00 28.53 64.38
CA GLY A 10 24.35 29.11 63.19
C GLY A 10 24.43 28.30 61.89
N GLY A 11 25.06 27.13 61.88
CA GLY A 11 25.37 26.36 60.66
C GLY A 11 24.45 25.17 60.31
N SER A 12 23.57 24.72 61.21
CA SER A 12 22.83 23.46 61.04
C SER A 12 21.39 23.53 61.58
N GLY A 13 20.52 24.25 60.87
CA GLY A 13 19.09 24.23 61.16
C GLY A 13 18.42 22.92 60.73
N GLN A 14 17.41 22.47 61.49
CA GLN A 14 16.53 21.36 61.09
C GLN A 14 15.06 21.74 61.22
N ILE A 15 14.25 21.32 60.24
CA ILE A 15 12.78 21.44 60.26
C ILE A 15 12.18 20.06 60.47
N TYR A 16 11.46 19.85 61.56
CA TYR A 16 10.78 18.60 61.84
C TYR A 16 9.47 18.53 61.05
N ILE A 17 9.32 17.49 60.22
CA ILE A 17 8.07 17.19 59.51
C ILE A 17 7.09 16.48 60.48
N ASN A 18 7.63 15.64 61.36
CA ASN A 18 6.93 14.92 62.42
C ASN A 18 7.92 14.59 63.57
N PRO A 19 7.52 13.93 64.67
CA PRO A 19 8.42 13.65 65.80
C PRO A 19 9.66 12.81 65.47
N THR A 20 9.67 12.11 64.34
CA THR A 20 10.73 11.16 63.95
C THR A 20 11.53 11.59 62.71
N GLU A 21 11.02 12.52 61.91
CA GLU A 21 11.61 12.93 60.65
C GLU A 21 11.89 14.44 60.64
N SER A 22 13.13 14.78 60.27
CA SER A 22 13.57 16.16 60.08
C SER A 22 14.23 16.36 58.72
N LEU A 23 14.09 17.56 58.19
CA LEU A 23 14.80 18.05 57.01
C LEU A 23 15.90 19.01 57.44
N THR A 24 17.09 18.80 56.90
CA THR A 24 18.16 19.80 57.01
C THR A 24 17.88 20.98 56.07
N ILE A 25 18.41 22.16 56.40
CA ILE A 25 18.24 23.35 55.55
C ILE A 25 18.81 23.14 54.14
N THR A 26 19.91 22.41 54.00
CA THR A 26 20.48 22.05 52.69
C THR A 26 19.52 21.23 51.83
N GLN A 27 18.82 20.27 52.43
CA GLN A 27 17.80 19.48 51.72
C GLN A 27 16.61 20.36 51.31
N LEU A 28 16.19 21.27 52.19
CA LEU A 28 15.14 22.24 51.88
C LEU A 28 15.53 23.17 50.74
N LYS A 29 16.78 23.66 50.70
CA LYS A 29 17.29 24.52 49.61
C LYS A 29 17.19 23.84 48.24
N ASN A 30 17.55 22.56 48.14
CA ASN A 30 17.46 21.83 46.88
C ASN A 30 16.02 21.72 46.37
N ALA A 31 15.07 21.43 47.27
CA ALA A 31 13.66 21.35 46.92
C ALA A 31 13.09 22.73 46.53
N LEU A 32 13.48 23.79 47.25
CA LEU A 32 13.06 25.16 46.94
C LEU A 32 13.65 25.65 45.62
N ASN A 33 14.90 25.34 45.28
CA ASN A 33 15.48 25.65 43.97
C ASN A 33 14.67 25.07 42.81
N GLU A 34 14.27 23.79 42.93
CA GLU A 34 13.41 23.16 41.92
C GLU A 34 12.01 23.81 41.86
N ALA A 35 11.46 24.21 43.01
CA ALA A 35 10.18 24.91 43.06
C ALA A 35 10.27 26.31 42.44
N ILE A 36 11.37 27.04 42.67
CA ILE A 36 11.65 28.35 42.07
C ILE A 36 11.79 28.22 40.56
N ALA A 37 12.52 27.20 40.07
CA ALA A 37 12.62 26.90 38.64
C ALA A 37 11.25 26.60 37.99
N ARG A 38 10.25 26.23 38.79
CA ARG A 38 8.87 25.98 38.38
C ARG A 38 7.91 27.14 38.70
N GLY A 39 8.43 28.31 39.09
CA GLY A 39 7.66 29.53 39.30
C GLY A 39 7.15 29.74 40.73
N LEU A 40 7.86 29.29 41.76
CA LEU A 40 7.53 29.62 43.15
C LEU A 40 7.58 31.15 43.38
N GLN A 41 6.43 31.74 43.71
CA GLN A 41 6.28 33.19 43.93
C GLN A 41 6.19 33.59 45.42
N LEU A 42 5.66 32.70 46.27
CA LEU A 42 5.42 32.97 47.69
C LEU A 42 5.73 31.73 48.53
N ALA A 43 6.52 31.89 49.59
CA ALA A 43 6.74 30.86 50.61
C ALA A 43 6.34 31.36 52.01
N ILE A 44 5.56 30.57 52.74
CA ILE A 44 5.11 30.91 54.11
C ILE A 44 5.67 29.87 55.07
N PHE A 45 6.58 30.30 55.95
CA PHE A 45 7.22 29.46 56.95
C PHE A 45 6.68 29.76 58.33
N ASN A 46 5.80 28.87 58.79
CA ASN A 46 5.29 28.89 60.15
C ASN A 46 6.18 28.02 61.06
N SER A 47 7.33 28.57 61.47
CA SER A 47 8.38 27.87 62.21
C SER A 47 8.84 28.65 63.44
N CYS A 48 9.42 27.96 64.42
CA CYS A 48 9.89 28.56 65.68
C CYS A 48 11.15 29.41 65.55
N ASP A 49 11.92 29.24 64.46
CA ASP A 49 13.07 30.07 64.08
C ASP A 49 12.90 30.59 62.65
N GLY A 50 11.91 31.47 62.45
CA GLY A 50 11.60 32.01 61.13
C GLY A 50 12.67 32.97 60.60
N LEU A 51 13.32 33.75 61.46
CA LEU A 51 14.36 34.71 61.05
C LEU A 51 15.68 34.03 60.66
N GLY A 52 16.12 33.00 61.41
CA GLY A 52 17.28 32.19 61.03
C GLY A 52 17.08 31.50 59.69
N LEU A 53 15.89 30.92 59.49
CA LEU A 53 15.49 30.31 58.21
C LEU A 53 15.49 31.33 57.06
N ALA A 54 14.91 32.52 57.26
CA ALA A 54 14.89 33.55 56.22
C ALA A 54 16.30 33.98 55.79
N ARG A 55 17.21 34.14 56.75
CA ARG A 55 18.61 34.50 56.48
C ARG A 55 19.35 33.41 55.70
N GLN A 56 19.10 32.14 56.03
CA GLN A 56 19.75 31.03 55.34
C GLN A 56 19.19 30.79 53.94
N LEU A 57 17.93 31.15 53.66
CA LEU A 57 17.29 31.02 52.34
C LEU A 57 17.39 32.27 51.46
N ALA A 58 18.00 33.35 51.96
CA ALA A 58 18.08 34.62 51.24
C ALA A 58 18.82 34.50 49.88
N ASP A 59 19.75 33.57 49.75
CA ASP A 59 20.50 33.27 48.52
C ASP A 59 19.65 32.61 47.42
N LEU A 60 18.45 32.12 47.75
CA LEU A 60 17.53 31.53 46.78
C LEU A 60 16.71 32.57 46.03
N HIS A 61 16.75 33.85 46.42
CA HIS A 61 16.04 34.95 45.76
C HIS A 61 14.51 34.74 45.61
N ILE A 62 13.87 34.04 46.56
CA ILE A 62 12.41 33.84 46.57
C ILE A 62 11.72 35.21 46.60
N PRO A 63 10.74 35.51 45.71
CA PRO A 63 10.17 36.84 45.57
C PRO A 63 9.57 37.37 46.88
N GLN A 64 8.72 36.57 47.53
CA GLN A 64 8.09 36.92 48.80
C GLN A 64 8.15 35.76 49.79
N MET A 65 8.49 36.07 51.03
CA MET A 65 8.49 35.13 52.14
C MET A 65 7.75 35.72 53.35
N ILE A 66 6.94 34.90 54.02
CA ILE A 66 6.40 35.23 55.34
C ILE A 66 7.01 34.29 56.36
N VAL A 67 7.63 34.84 57.39
CA VAL A 67 8.24 34.09 58.50
C VAL A 67 7.75 34.61 59.84
N MET A 68 7.92 33.81 60.89
CA MET A 68 7.55 34.20 62.25
C MET A 68 8.78 34.71 62.99
N ARG A 69 8.66 35.88 63.62
CA ARG A 69 9.75 36.55 64.35
C ARG A 69 10.26 35.73 65.52
N GLU A 70 9.35 35.04 66.19
CA GLU A 70 9.55 34.24 67.40
C GLU A 70 8.70 32.97 67.32
N PRO A 71 8.92 31.99 68.22
CA PRO A 71 8.07 30.81 68.34
C PRO A 71 6.59 31.19 68.44
N VAL A 72 5.80 30.70 67.49
CA VAL A 72 4.38 31.03 67.34
C VAL A 72 3.51 29.86 67.83
N PRO A 73 2.49 30.11 68.67
CA PRO A 73 1.48 29.11 68.99
C PRO A 73 0.71 28.67 67.74
N ASP A 74 0.37 27.38 67.64
CA ASP A 74 -0.32 26.83 66.47
C ASP A 74 -1.61 27.57 66.13
N LEU A 75 -2.38 27.98 67.14
CA LEU A 75 -3.62 28.73 66.94
C LEU A 75 -3.37 30.09 66.26
N VAL A 76 -2.35 30.82 66.72
CA VAL A 76 -1.99 32.14 66.15
C VAL A 76 -1.56 31.99 64.69
N ALA A 77 -0.79 30.96 64.39
CA ALA A 77 -0.35 30.68 63.03
C ALA A 77 -1.47 30.29 62.06
N GLN A 78 -2.39 29.44 62.52
CA GLN A 78 -3.55 29.02 61.74
C GLN A 78 -4.48 30.21 61.45
N GLU A 79 -4.77 31.01 62.47
CA GLU A 79 -5.60 32.21 62.31
C GLU A 79 -4.91 33.24 61.41
N PHE A 80 -3.60 33.44 61.54
CA PHE A 80 -2.84 34.30 60.63
C PHE A 80 -2.99 33.84 59.18
N LEU A 81 -2.70 32.56 58.90
CA LEU A 81 -2.75 32.02 57.55
C LEU A 81 -4.16 32.14 56.95
N LYS A 82 -5.18 31.85 57.75
CA LYS A 82 -6.59 31.99 57.36
C LYS A 82 -6.94 33.43 57.02
N TYR A 83 -6.58 34.40 57.87
CA TYR A 83 -6.84 35.81 57.60
C TYR A 83 -6.06 36.33 56.40
N PHE A 84 -4.79 35.95 56.28
CA PHE A 84 -3.95 36.33 55.14
C PHE A 84 -4.53 35.80 53.83
N LEU A 85 -4.82 34.50 53.73
CA LEU A 85 -5.39 33.91 52.52
C LEU A 85 -6.77 34.49 52.20
N THR A 86 -7.60 34.81 53.19
CA THR A 86 -8.90 35.45 52.97
C THR A 86 -8.76 36.84 52.36
N GLU A 87 -7.87 37.67 52.91
CA GLU A 87 -7.65 39.03 52.41
C GLU A 87 -6.91 39.05 51.06
N PHE A 88 -5.96 38.14 50.89
CA PHE A 88 -5.17 38.02 49.66
C PHE A 88 -6.04 37.48 48.51
N ALA A 89 -6.82 36.41 48.75
CA ALA A 89 -7.79 35.88 47.78
C ALA A 89 -8.92 36.84 47.45
N GLY A 90 -9.21 37.79 48.34
CA GLY A 90 -10.14 38.90 48.11
C GLY A 90 -9.61 39.97 47.14
N GLY A 91 -8.42 39.80 46.55
CA GLY A 91 -7.84 40.71 45.55
C GLY A 91 -7.04 41.87 46.13
N ARG A 92 -6.71 41.87 47.43
CA ARG A 92 -5.82 42.88 48.02
C ARG A 92 -4.36 42.58 47.69
N SER A 93 -3.53 43.63 47.64
CA SER A 93 -2.07 43.46 47.47
C SER A 93 -1.47 42.71 48.65
N PHE A 94 -0.34 42.03 48.40
CA PHE A 94 0.37 41.22 49.38
C PHE A 94 0.60 41.94 50.73
N ASP A 95 1.20 43.12 50.72
CA ASP A 95 1.49 43.89 51.95
C ASP A 95 0.22 44.30 52.71
N VAL A 96 -0.83 44.66 51.97
CA VAL A 96 -2.13 45.02 52.58
C VAL A 96 -2.79 43.80 53.18
N ALA A 97 -2.71 42.64 52.53
CA ALA A 97 -3.24 41.38 53.05
C ALA A 97 -2.49 40.97 54.33
N VAL A 98 -1.16 41.06 54.37
CA VAL A 98 -0.37 40.78 55.59
C VAL A 98 -0.73 41.77 56.70
N ARG A 99 -0.79 43.07 56.42
CA ARG A 99 -1.19 44.07 57.41
C ARG A 99 -2.59 43.81 57.97
N LYS A 100 -3.56 43.53 57.11
CA LYS A 100 -4.95 43.23 57.51
C LYS A 100 -5.05 41.95 58.33
N ALA A 101 -4.27 40.93 57.98
CA ALA A 101 -4.18 39.70 58.78
C ALA A 101 -3.61 39.98 60.18
N ARG A 102 -2.55 40.80 60.28
CA ARG A 102 -1.98 41.24 61.56
C ARG A 102 -2.96 42.08 62.39
N GLU A 103 -3.71 42.99 61.77
CA GLU A 103 -4.76 43.78 62.43
C GLU A 103 -5.84 42.85 63.04
N ARG A 104 -6.25 41.80 62.32
CA ARG A 104 -7.24 40.83 62.84
C ARG A 104 -6.72 39.99 64.00
N LEU A 105 -5.41 39.69 64.03
CA LEU A 105 -4.79 38.98 65.16
C LEU A 105 -4.82 39.78 66.47
N GLN A 106 -5.03 41.11 66.44
CA GLN A 106 -5.22 41.89 67.68
C GLN A 106 -6.40 41.39 68.50
N GLY A 107 -7.42 40.80 67.86
CA GLY A 107 -8.59 40.23 68.54
C GLY A 107 -8.27 39.06 69.48
N ILE A 108 -7.10 38.42 69.33
CA ILE A 108 -6.66 37.30 70.18
C ILE A 108 -5.49 37.68 71.09
N GLU A 109 -5.06 38.94 71.12
CA GLU A 109 -3.94 39.37 71.97
C GLU A 109 -4.24 39.32 73.47
N GLY A 110 -5.51 39.24 73.87
CA GLY A 110 -5.91 38.98 75.25
C GLY A 110 -5.50 37.59 75.75
N GLU A 111 -5.40 36.60 74.84
CA GLU A 111 -4.96 35.23 75.15
C GLU A 111 -3.51 34.98 74.71
N PHE A 112 -3.06 35.65 73.64
CA PHE A 112 -1.71 35.52 73.07
C PHE A 112 -1.06 36.90 72.92
N PRO A 113 -0.42 37.43 73.97
CA PRO A 113 0.20 38.76 73.93
C PRO A 113 1.19 38.90 72.77
N GLY A 114 1.02 39.95 71.96
CA GLY A 114 1.91 40.24 70.82
C GLY A 114 1.68 39.38 69.57
N ALA A 115 0.58 38.62 69.48
CA ALA A 115 0.24 37.81 68.31
C ALA A 115 0.31 38.59 66.99
N SER A 116 -0.08 39.86 66.96
CA SER A 116 -0.03 40.68 65.74
C SER A 116 1.38 41.08 65.29
N TRP A 117 2.41 40.87 66.13
CA TRP A 117 3.81 41.22 65.86
C TRP A 117 4.65 40.05 65.34
N LEU A 118 4.13 38.82 65.43
CA LEU A 118 4.87 37.61 65.06
C LEU A 118 5.09 37.47 63.55
N PRO A 119 4.09 37.64 62.67
CA PRO A 119 4.30 37.47 61.23
C PRO A 119 5.11 38.65 60.64
N VAL A 120 6.21 38.33 59.97
CA VAL A 120 7.12 39.28 59.33
C VAL A 120 7.32 38.90 57.87
N THR A 121 7.33 39.90 57.00
CA THR A 121 7.61 39.74 55.57
C THR A 121 9.09 39.88 55.29
N PHE A 122 9.64 38.97 54.49
CA PHE A 122 10.97 39.06 53.91
C PHE A 122 10.81 39.11 52.39
N GLN A 123 11.26 40.18 51.76
CA GLN A 123 10.98 40.49 50.36
C GLN A 123 12.28 40.66 49.60
N ASN A 124 12.33 40.13 48.38
CA ASN A 124 13.38 40.46 47.43
C ASN A 124 13.04 41.82 46.77
N PRO A 125 13.81 42.91 47.02
CA PRO A 125 13.49 44.23 46.49
C PRO A 125 13.53 44.33 44.96
N ALA A 126 14.16 43.35 44.30
CA ALA A 126 14.24 43.28 42.84
C ALA A 126 12.97 42.68 42.20
N GLU A 127 12.03 42.15 42.99
CA GLU A 127 10.84 41.45 42.51
C GLU A 127 9.55 42.16 42.95
N VAL A 128 8.55 42.20 42.07
CA VAL A 128 7.23 42.77 42.39
C VAL A 128 6.42 41.74 43.20
N PRO A 129 5.83 42.09 44.36
CA PRO A 129 4.99 41.17 45.12
C PRO A 129 3.81 40.68 44.27
N PRO A 130 3.49 39.36 44.26
CA PRO A 130 2.42 38.82 43.46
C PRO A 130 1.06 39.25 44.02
N ASN A 131 0.07 39.39 43.16
CA ASN A 131 -1.34 39.48 43.50
C ASN A 131 -2.00 38.10 43.38
N TRP A 132 -3.14 37.89 44.06
CA TRP A 132 -3.85 36.61 43.99
C TRP A 132 -4.21 36.18 42.56
N ASN A 133 -4.58 37.13 41.71
CA ASN A 133 -4.90 36.85 40.31
C ASN A 133 -3.68 36.40 39.49
N ASP A 134 -2.46 36.74 39.91
CA ASP A 134 -1.21 36.29 39.25
C ASP A 134 -0.96 34.79 39.47
N PHE A 135 -1.57 34.20 40.51
CA PHE A 135 -1.58 32.74 40.72
C PHE A 135 -2.66 32.01 39.92
N LEU A 136 -3.71 32.72 39.49
CA LEU A 136 -4.85 32.15 38.77
C LEU A 136 -4.71 32.25 37.25
N ASN A 137 -3.90 33.18 36.77
CA ASN A 137 -3.61 33.40 35.36
C ASN A 137 -2.22 32.81 35.03
N GLU A 138 -2.09 32.01 33.97
CA GLU A 138 -0.76 31.76 33.40
C GLU A 138 -0.16 33.11 32.95
N PRO A 139 1.15 33.37 33.20
CA PRO A 139 1.71 34.72 33.13
C PRO A 139 1.55 35.36 31.74
N GLU A 140 0.74 36.43 31.67
CA GLU A 140 0.68 37.36 30.55
C GLU A 140 1.85 38.35 30.64
N SER A 141 2.61 38.50 29.54
CA SER A 141 3.73 39.42 29.43
C SER A 141 3.29 40.87 29.12
N PRO A 142 4.02 41.91 29.59
CA PRO A 142 3.58 43.30 29.48
C PRO A 142 3.70 43.84 28.05
N THR A 143 2.70 44.60 27.63
CA THR A 143 2.61 45.31 26.35
C THR A 143 2.78 46.81 26.56
N ASP A 144 3.68 47.47 25.81
CA ASP A 144 3.42 48.82 25.29
C ASP A 144 4.31 49.23 24.08
N SER A 145 3.65 49.34 22.92
CA SER A 145 3.91 50.15 21.68
C SER A 145 5.18 49.99 20.79
N PRO A 146 5.12 50.11 19.42
CA PRO A 146 3.98 50.24 18.49
C PRO A 146 3.93 49.24 17.27
N GLN A 147 2.70 48.85 16.89
CA GLN A 147 2.17 48.43 15.56
C GLN A 147 2.78 47.20 14.81
N PRO A 148 1.96 46.47 14.01
CA PRO A 148 1.85 45.02 14.14
C PRO A 148 2.71 44.25 13.13
N ILE A 149 3.59 43.38 13.64
CA ILE A 149 3.93 42.15 12.92
C ILE A 149 3.37 41.01 13.74
N ARG A 150 2.24 40.45 13.28
CA ARG A 150 1.68 39.19 13.75
C ARG A 150 2.80 38.15 13.87
N GLN A 151 3.18 37.79 15.09
CA GLN A 151 3.86 36.52 15.31
C GLN A 151 2.80 35.48 15.71
N PRO A 152 2.57 34.45 14.88
CA PRO A 152 1.59 33.43 15.16
C PRO A 152 2.02 32.61 16.39
N THR A 153 1.05 32.29 17.26
CA THR A 153 1.10 31.22 18.27
C THR A 153 1.98 30.05 17.84
N PRO A 154 2.75 29.34 18.70
CA PRO A 154 3.74 28.38 18.25
C PRO A 154 3.07 27.16 17.58
N THR A 155 2.81 27.33 16.28
CA THR A 155 2.61 26.31 15.26
C THR A 155 3.80 25.35 15.23
N TRP A 156 4.92 25.71 15.87
CA TRP A 156 6.20 25.02 15.85
C TRP A 156 6.16 23.58 16.38
N SER A 157 5.31 23.20 17.34
CA SER A 157 5.24 21.79 17.81
C SER A 157 4.48 20.89 16.83
N ARG A 158 3.40 21.40 16.24
CA ARG A 158 2.57 20.71 15.23
C ARG A 158 3.27 20.68 13.87
N GLN A 159 3.94 21.77 13.50
CA GLN A 159 4.71 21.93 12.27
C GLN A 159 5.97 21.05 12.29
N ARG A 160 6.68 20.92 13.42
CA ARG A 160 7.76 19.93 13.59
C ARG A 160 7.24 18.49 13.42
N GLY A 161 6.05 18.18 13.91
CA GLY A 161 5.40 16.87 13.72
C GLY A 161 5.08 16.58 12.25
N LEU A 162 4.46 17.56 11.56
CA LEU A 162 4.13 17.47 10.13
C LEU A 162 5.39 17.35 9.26
N TRP A 163 6.44 18.15 9.51
CA TRP A 163 7.70 18.05 8.80
C TRP A 163 8.37 16.68 8.96
N ARG A 164 8.29 16.07 10.15
CA ARG A 164 8.81 14.71 10.37
C ARG A 164 8.03 13.67 9.58
N VAL A 165 6.70 13.78 9.54
CA VAL A 165 5.86 12.88 8.75
C VAL A 165 6.17 13.04 7.26
N LEU A 166 6.30 14.27 6.77
CA LEU A 166 6.66 14.55 5.39
C LEU A 166 8.04 13.98 5.03
N LEU A 167 9.06 14.28 5.83
CA LEU A 167 10.42 13.76 5.63
C LEU A 167 10.44 12.23 5.65
N ALA A 168 9.83 11.61 6.66
CA ALA A 168 9.75 10.15 6.76
C ALA A 168 9.00 9.55 5.55
N SER A 169 7.90 10.17 5.11
CA SER A 169 7.15 9.68 3.95
C SER A 169 7.95 9.76 2.65
N LEU A 170 8.69 10.84 2.43
CA LEU A 170 9.54 11.02 1.25
C LEU A 170 10.71 10.05 1.26
N THR A 171 11.38 9.90 2.41
CA THR A 171 12.50 8.95 2.55
C THR A 171 12.04 7.51 2.32
N VAL A 172 10.95 7.09 2.97
CA VAL A 172 10.42 5.73 2.79
C VAL A 172 9.95 5.50 1.37
N THR A 173 9.26 6.47 0.75
CA THR A 173 8.87 6.36 -0.66
C THR A 173 10.09 6.21 -1.56
N GLY A 174 11.13 7.02 -1.35
CA GLY A 174 12.38 6.91 -2.12
C GLY A 174 13.04 5.53 -1.98
N LEU A 175 13.07 4.97 -0.76
CA LEU A 175 13.61 3.63 -0.52
C LEU A 175 12.75 2.52 -1.16
N VAL A 176 11.42 2.60 -1.03
CA VAL A 176 10.47 1.64 -1.62
C VAL A 176 10.56 1.67 -3.14
N MET A 177 10.53 2.86 -3.74
CA MET A 177 10.63 3.03 -5.19
C MET A 177 12.02 2.64 -5.73
N GLY A 178 13.09 2.93 -4.98
CA GLY A 178 14.43 2.45 -5.29
C GLY A 178 14.49 0.92 -5.30
N GLY A 179 14.03 0.27 -4.23
CA GLY A 179 13.97 -1.20 -4.16
C GLY A 179 13.09 -1.82 -5.25
N ARG A 180 11.98 -1.16 -5.60
CA ARG A 180 11.11 -1.54 -6.71
C ARG A 180 11.86 -1.49 -8.05
N ALA A 181 12.56 -0.39 -8.35
CA ALA A 181 13.34 -0.27 -9.59
C ALA A 181 14.44 -1.35 -9.74
N PHE A 182 14.99 -1.84 -8.62
CA PHE A 182 15.91 -2.98 -8.65
C PHE A 182 15.24 -4.35 -8.86
N GLY A 183 13.91 -4.41 -8.80
CA GLY A 183 13.11 -5.62 -8.96
C GLY A 183 12.81 -6.36 -7.65
N LEU A 184 13.13 -5.79 -6.48
CA LEU A 184 12.97 -6.47 -5.18
C LEU A 184 11.51 -6.77 -4.83
N LEU A 185 10.58 -5.95 -5.32
CA LEU A 185 9.14 -6.09 -5.06
C LEU A 185 8.38 -6.80 -6.19
N GLN A 186 9.02 -7.08 -7.33
CA GLN A 186 8.36 -7.60 -8.54
C GLN A 186 7.59 -8.90 -8.25
N SER A 187 8.21 -9.89 -7.62
CA SER A 187 7.56 -11.17 -7.32
C SER A 187 6.32 -11.02 -6.41
N TRP A 188 6.32 -10.03 -5.52
CA TRP A 188 5.19 -9.78 -4.62
C TRP A 188 4.09 -9.00 -5.35
N GLU A 189 4.44 -8.04 -6.19
CA GLU A 189 3.51 -7.31 -7.05
C GLU A 189 2.78 -8.24 -8.03
N LEU A 190 3.49 -9.21 -8.64
CA LEU A 190 2.89 -10.19 -9.54
C LEU A 190 1.94 -11.16 -8.81
N LYS A 191 2.30 -11.63 -7.61
CA LYS A 191 1.40 -12.45 -6.79
C LYS A 191 0.14 -11.69 -6.37
N ALA A 192 0.30 -10.42 -6.00
CA ALA A 192 -0.82 -9.55 -5.67
C ALA A 192 -1.72 -9.31 -6.90
N PHE A 193 -1.12 -9.10 -8.08
CA PHE A 193 -1.85 -9.01 -9.35
C PHE A 193 -2.68 -10.27 -9.61
N ASP A 194 -2.11 -11.46 -9.46
CA ASP A 194 -2.84 -12.71 -9.69
C ASP A 194 -4.03 -12.86 -8.75
N GLN A 195 -3.84 -12.52 -7.47
CA GLN A 195 -4.94 -12.55 -6.50
C GLN A 195 -6.06 -11.59 -6.89
N LEU A 196 -5.72 -10.36 -7.27
CA LEU A 196 -6.69 -9.36 -7.70
C LEU A 196 -7.43 -9.81 -8.96
N VAL A 197 -6.74 -10.41 -9.93
CA VAL A 197 -7.33 -10.96 -11.16
C VAL A 197 -8.29 -12.12 -10.88
N ARG A 198 -7.93 -13.04 -9.97
CA ARG A 198 -8.79 -14.17 -9.57
C ARG A 198 -10.07 -13.74 -8.87
N LEU A 199 -10.03 -12.65 -8.11
CA LEU A 199 -11.19 -12.17 -7.35
C LEU A 199 -12.21 -11.41 -8.19
N ARG A 200 -11.91 -11.13 -9.46
CA ARG A 200 -12.82 -10.36 -10.31
C ARG A 200 -14.14 -11.11 -10.52
N PRO A 201 -15.27 -10.39 -10.64
CA PRO A 201 -16.55 -11.00 -10.94
C PRO A 201 -16.52 -11.83 -12.22
N ASN A 202 -17.27 -12.92 -12.27
CA ASN A 202 -17.41 -13.73 -13.47
C ASN A 202 -17.90 -12.90 -14.66
N GLU A 203 -17.29 -13.14 -15.81
CA GLU A 203 -17.72 -12.57 -17.07
C GLU A 203 -18.39 -13.66 -17.93
N ARG A 204 -19.34 -13.27 -18.79
CA ARG A 204 -19.97 -14.20 -19.75
C ARG A 204 -18.92 -14.79 -20.69
N GLN A 205 -19.14 -16.03 -21.12
CA GLN A 205 -18.33 -16.67 -22.17
C GLN A 205 -18.37 -15.87 -23.49
N ASP A 206 -17.30 -15.96 -24.29
CA ASP A 206 -17.24 -15.35 -25.60
C ASP A 206 -17.97 -16.23 -26.63
N SER A 207 -19.17 -15.81 -27.03
CA SER A 207 -20.01 -16.54 -27.99
C SER A 207 -19.47 -16.54 -29.41
N ARG A 208 -18.40 -15.78 -29.71
CA ARG A 208 -17.75 -15.75 -31.03
C ARG A 208 -16.76 -16.90 -31.19
N LEU A 209 -16.47 -17.63 -30.11
CA LEU A 209 -15.50 -18.71 -30.08
C LEU A 209 -16.17 -20.06 -29.86
N LEU A 210 -15.56 -21.11 -30.40
CA LEU A 210 -15.82 -22.50 -30.08
C LEU A 210 -14.47 -23.21 -29.93
N VAL A 211 -14.28 -23.98 -28.86
CA VAL A 211 -13.09 -24.81 -28.68
C VAL A 211 -13.45 -26.27 -28.93
N VAL A 212 -12.77 -26.89 -29.88
CA VAL A 212 -12.81 -28.33 -30.14
C VAL A 212 -11.62 -28.97 -29.45
N THR A 213 -11.88 -29.76 -28.41
CA THR A 213 -10.86 -30.40 -27.60
C THR A 213 -10.60 -31.83 -28.05
N ILE A 214 -9.33 -32.20 -28.12
CA ILE A 214 -8.90 -33.57 -28.34
C ILE A 214 -8.56 -34.16 -26.97
N THR A 215 -9.40 -35.09 -26.51
CA THR A 215 -9.30 -35.74 -25.19
C THR A 215 -8.59 -37.10 -25.28
N GLU A 216 -8.29 -37.70 -24.14
CA GLU A 216 -7.72 -39.06 -24.09
C GLU A 216 -8.61 -40.11 -24.78
N ALA A 217 -9.94 -39.98 -24.61
CA ALA A 217 -10.90 -40.88 -25.24
C ALA A 217 -10.89 -40.73 -26.77
N ASP A 218 -10.59 -39.52 -27.27
CA ASP A 218 -10.54 -39.26 -28.71
C ASP A 218 -9.38 -39.98 -29.40
N PHE A 219 -8.27 -40.24 -28.70
CA PHE A 219 -7.13 -40.99 -29.25
C PHE A 219 -7.47 -42.43 -29.62
N GLN A 220 -8.52 -43.00 -29.03
CA GLN A 220 -8.96 -44.37 -29.29
C GLN A 220 -9.98 -44.46 -30.44
N LEU A 221 -10.37 -43.33 -31.05
CA LEU A 221 -11.33 -43.33 -32.14
C LEU A 221 -10.83 -44.11 -33.36
N PRO A 222 -11.70 -44.81 -34.12
CA PRO A 222 -11.30 -45.52 -35.33
C PRO A 222 -10.57 -44.65 -36.36
N GLN A 223 -10.95 -43.37 -36.44
CA GLN A 223 -10.34 -42.36 -37.30
C GLN A 223 -8.88 -42.08 -36.90
N GLN A 224 -8.50 -42.28 -35.64
CA GLN A 224 -7.20 -41.95 -35.06
C GLN A 224 -6.18 -43.09 -35.09
N LYS A 225 -6.51 -44.27 -35.68
CA LYS A 225 -5.61 -45.44 -35.72
C LYS A 225 -4.20 -45.15 -36.26
N SER A 226 -4.08 -44.21 -37.21
CA SER A 226 -2.80 -43.81 -37.83
C SER A 226 -2.38 -42.39 -37.44
N ARG A 227 -2.64 -42.02 -36.18
CA ARG A 227 -2.31 -40.69 -35.64
C ARG A 227 -0.80 -40.43 -35.65
N LYS A 228 -0.40 -39.22 -36.04
CA LYS A 228 0.96 -38.65 -35.91
C LYS A 228 0.85 -37.38 -35.07
N GLY A 229 1.37 -37.36 -33.85
CA GLY A 229 1.10 -36.25 -32.92
C GLY A 229 -0.37 -36.25 -32.50
N SER A 230 -1.06 -35.11 -32.44
CA SER A 230 -2.40 -35.01 -31.83
C SER A 230 -3.58 -35.53 -32.67
N LEU A 231 -3.49 -35.54 -34.00
CA LEU A 231 -4.54 -36.00 -34.92
C LEU A 231 -3.96 -36.84 -36.06
N SER A 232 -4.70 -37.84 -36.53
CA SER A 232 -4.46 -38.48 -37.82
C SER A 232 -4.99 -37.61 -38.97
N ASP A 233 -4.47 -37.86 -40.17
CA ASP A 233 -4.93 -37.17 -41.38
C ASP A 233 -6.40 -37.47 -41.69
N LEU A 234 -6.83 -38.72 -41.45
CA LEU A 234 -8.23 -39.11 -41.63
C LEU A 234 -9.16 -38.36 -40.66
N ALA A 235 -8.76 -38.24 -39.39
CA ALA A 235 -9.54 -37.52 -38.38
C ALA A 235 -9.61 -36.02 -38.70
N LEU A 236 -8.46 -35.41 -39.05
CA LEU A 236 -8.38 -34.00 -39.41
C LEU A 236 -9.19 -33.70 -40.68
N ALA A 237 -9.11 -34.55 -41.70
CA ALA A 237 -9.88 -34.41 -42.94
C ALA A 237 -11.40 -34.36 -42.65
N ARG A 238 -11.91 -35.34 -41.91
CA ARG A 238 -13.35 -35.42 -41.56
C ARG A 238 -13.80 -34.27 -40.65
N LEU A 239 -12.94 -33.88 -39.71
CA LEU A 239 -13.19 -32.75 -38.82
C LEU A 239 -13.35 -31.46 -39.61
N LEU A 240 -12.38 -31.14 -40.46
CA LEU A 240 -12.40 -29.92 -41.28
C LEU A 240 -13.52 -29.94 -42.31
N GLU A 241 -13.81 -31.09 -42.91
CA GLU A 241 -14.96 -31.26 -43.80
C GLU A 241 -16.26 -30.81 -43.15
N LYS A 242 -16.50 -31.28 -41.93
CA LYS A 242 -17.72 -30.96 -41.19
C LYS A 242 -17.73 -29.52 -40.69
N LEU A 243 -16.64 -29.05 -40.10
CA LEU A 243 -16.57 -27.68 -39.60
C LEU A 243 -16.75 -26.66 -40.73
N GLU A 244 -16.08 -26.82 -41.87
CA GLU A 244 -16.22 -25.88 -42.99
C GLU A 244 -17.62 -25.89 -43.59
N SER A 245 -18.32 -27.04 -43.58
CA SER A 245 -19.73 -27.13 -44.00
C SER A 245 -20.67 -26.24 -43.17
N TYR A 246 -20.29 -25.91 -41.94
CA TYR A 246 -21.05 -25.04 -41.04
C TYR A 246 -20.64 -23.56 -41.13
N GLN A 247 -19.72 -23.22 -42.04
CA GLN A 247 -19.31 -21.85 -42.34
C GLN A 247 -18.75 -21.03 -41.14
N PRO A 248 -17.67 -21.48 -40.48
CA PRO A 248 -16.97 -20.69 -39.48
C PRO A 248 -16.27 -19.49 -40.12
N ARG A 249 -15.94 -18.47 -39.31
CA ARG A 249 -15.12 -17.32 -39.77
C ARG A 249 -13.66 -17.71 -39.95
N ALA A 250 -13.13 -18.50 -39.02
CA ALA A 250 -11.77 -19.02 -39.03
C ALA A 250 -11.69 -20.32 -38.21
N ILE A 251 -10.71 -21.14 -38.53
CA ILE A 251 -10.37 -22.39 -37.86
C ILE A 251 -8.87 -22.30 -37.51
N GLY A 252 -8.53 -22.28 -36.23
CA GLY A 252 -7.16 -22.33 -35.73
C GLY A 252 -6.79 -23.73 -35.30
N LEU A 253 -5.76 -24.30 -35.93
CA LEU A 253 -5.18 -25.58 -35.56
C LEU A 253 -4.05 -25.34 -34.56
N ASP A 254 -4.37 -25.45 -33.28
CA ASP A 254 -3.43 -25.39 -32.16
C ASP A 254 -2.86 -26.78 -31.86
N ILE A 255 -2.25 -27.37 -32.90
CA ILE A 255 -1.61 -28.68 -32.87
C ILE A 255 -0.39 -28.64 -33.79
N TYR A 256 0.75 -29.14 -33.31
CA TYR A 256 1.94 -29.21 -34.15
C TYR A 256 1.80 -30.29 -35.21
N ARG A 257 2.16 -29.90 -36.44
CA ARG A 257 2.13 -30.77 -37.61
C ARG A 257 3.19 -30.29 -38.59
N ASP A 258 4.43 -30.65 -38.33
CA ASP A 258 5.63 -30.29 -39.10
C ASP A 258 5.92 -31.27 -40.26
N PHE A 259 4.90 -32.02 -40.69
CA PHE A 259 4.99 -33.05 -41.70
C PHE A 259 3.89 -32.89 -42.77
N PRO A 260 4.16 -33.34 -44.02
CA PRO A 260 3.18 -33.27 -45.10
C PRO A 260 2.00 -34.21 -44.87
N VAL A 261 0.87 -33.90 -45.51
CA VAL A 261 -0.30 -34.78 -45.56
C VAL A 261 0.04 -36.10 -46.26
N ASP A 262 -0.45 -37.20 -45.69
CA ASP A 262 -0.30 -38.55 -46.23
C ASP A 262 -0.89 -38.63 -47.65
N LEU A 263 -0.20 -39.33 -48.53
CA LEU A 263 -0.59 -39.51 -49.94
C LEU A 263 -1.99 -40.13 -50.10
N ASN A 264 -2.47 -40.85 -49.09
CA ASN A 264 -3.79 -41.47 -49.06
C ASN A 264 -4.92 -40.48 -48.69
N GLN A 265 -4.60 -39.21 -48.38
CA GLN A 265 -5.54 -38.15 -48.01
C GLN A 265 -5.37 -36.87 -48.87
N PRO A 266 -5.39 -36.95 -50.21
CA PRO A 266 -5.11 -35.80 -51.08
C PRO A 266 -6.13 -34.65 -50.93
N GLN A 267 -7.35 -34.97 -50.49
CA GLN A 267 -8.38 -33.98 -50.21
C GLN A 267 -8.03 -33.09 -49.02
N LEU A 268 -7.34 -33.61 -48.00
CA LEU A 268 -6.86 -32.82 -46.87
C LEU A 268 -5.79 -31.83 -47.34
N ALA A 269 -4.81 -32.28 -48.10
CA ALA A 269 -3.75 -31.41 -48.64
C ALA A 269 -4.35 -30.26 -49.47
N THR A 270 -5.31 -30.58 -50.34
CA THR A 270 -6.04 -29.59 -51.15
C THR A 270 -6.79 -28.58 -50.28
N ARG A 271 -7.45 -29.05 -49.22
CA ARG A 271 -8.21 -28.21 -48.27
C ARG A 271 -7.29 -27.29 -47.48
N LEU A 272 -6.19 -27.80 -46.92
CA LEU A 272 -5.19 -27.00 -46.19
C LEU A 272 -4.58 -25.92 -47.07
N LYS A 273 -4.34 -26.23 -48.36
CA LYS A 273 -3.79 -25.28 -49.34
C LYS A 273 -4.77 -24.21 -49.79
N ASN A 274 -6.04 -24.56 -50.02
CA ASN A 274 -6.99 -23.68 -50.72
C ASN A 274 -7.99 -22.98 -49.78
N SER A 275 -8.24 -23.49 -48.58
CA SER A 275 -9.16 -22.84 -47.64
C SER A 275 -8.58 -21.52 -47.13
N ASP A 276 -9.36 -20.46 -47.16
CA ASP A 276 -9.01 -19.16 -46.58
C ASP A 276 -9.40 -19.04 -45.09
N ARG A 277 -9.88 -20.13 -44.49
CA ARG A 277 -10.35 -20.18 -43.10
C ARG A 277 -9.42 -20.95 -42.17
N ILE A 278 -8.54 -21.78 -42.69
CA ILE A 278 -7.70 -22.67 -41.88
C ILE A 278 -6.35 -22.01 -41.61
N PHE A 279 -6.02 -21.86 -40.34
CA PHE A 279 -4.76 -21.34 -39.84
C PHE A 279 -4.08 -22.42 -39.00
N ALA A 280 -2.75 -22.52 -39.09
CA ALA A 280 -1.98 -23.48 -38.31
C ALA A 280 -0.84 -22.83 -37.56
N ILE A 281 -0.40 -23.52 -36.51
CA ILE A 281 0.70 -23.08 -35.68
C ILE A 281 2.07 -23.45 -36.24
N CYS A 282 3.05 -22.65 -35.88
CA CYS A 282 4.47 -23.02 -35.86
C CYS A 282 5.10 -22.50 -34.56
N LYS A 283 6.29 -22.99 -34.19
CA LYS A 283 7.03 -22.50 -33.02
C LYS A 283 8.30 -21.79 -33.47
N VAL A 284 8.53 -20.58 -32.97
CA VAL A 284 9.75 -19.83 -33.27
C VAL A 284 10.96 -20.47 -32.57
N SER A 285 12.14 -20.34 -33.18
CA SER A 285 13.39 -20.90 -32.66
C SER A 285 13.84 -20.17 -31.39
N GLU A 286 14.22 -20.91 -30.34
CA GLU A 286 14.78 -20.34 -29.12
C GLU A 286 16.30 -20.54 -29.06
N ARG A 287 17.06 -19.46 -29.34
CA ARG A 287 18.53 -19.51 -29.36
C ARG A 287 19.15 -19.92 -28.02
N LYS A 288 18.56 -19.49 -26.90
CA LYS A 288 19.10 -19.81 -25.56
C LYS A 288 18.98 -21.30 -25.23
N LEU A 289 17.97 -21.96 -25.79
CA LEU A 289 17.70 -23.39 -25.57
C LEU A 289 18.25 -24.28 -26.69
N ASN A 290 18.90 -23.70 -27.71
CA ASN A 290 19.30 -24.40 -28.94
C ASN A 290 18.13 -25.16 -29.62
N GLU A 291 16.91 -24.64 -29.49
CA GLU A 291 15.73 -25.23 -30.13
C GLU A 291 15.54 -24.60 -31.53
N PRO A 292 15.48 -25.41 -32.60
CA PRO A 292 15.32 -24.91 -33.97
C PRO A 292 13.93 -24.31 -34.26
N GLY A 293 12.97 -24.50 -33.35
CA GLY A 293 11.55 -24.22 -33.57
C GLY A 293 10.85 -25.42 -34.22
N ILE A 294 9.57 -25.25 -34.53
CA ILE A 294 8.72 -26.28 -35.14
C ILE A 294 8.04 -25.68 -36.36
N SER A 295 8.11 -26.37 -37.51
CA SER A 295 7.48 -25.93 -38.75
C SER A 295 5.95 -26.11 -38.72
N SER A 296 5.25 -25.25 -39.47
CA SER A 296 3.83 -25.43 -39.80
C SER A 296 3.65 -26.53 -40.87
N PRO A 297 2.43 -27.07 -41.07
CA PRO A 297 2.13 -27.94 -42.21
C PRO A 297 2.59 -27.32 -43.54
N PRO A 298 3.33 -28.08 -44.38
CA PRO A 298 3.86 -27.58 -45.65
C PRO A 298 2.79 -27.05 -46.62
N GLU A 299 1.56 -27.54 -46.51
CA GLU A 299 0.44 -27.16 -47.37
C GLU A 299 -0.15 -25.79 -47.03
N ILE A 300 0.10 -25.26 -45.83
CA ILE A 300 -0.45 -23.98 -45.38
C ILE A 300 0.54 -22.86 -45.70
N PRO A 301 0.14 -21.82 -46.46
CA PRO A 301 1.00 -20.70 -46.81
C PRO A 301 1.26 -19.79 -45.60
N THR A 302 2.39 -19.10 -45.58
CA THR A 302 2.90 -18.30 -44.45
C THR A 302 1.90 -17.28 -43.91
N GLU A 303 1.06 -16.69 -44.77
CA GLU A 303 0.05 -15.69 -44.37
C GLU A 303 -1.04 -16.28 -43.46
N ARG A 304 -1.26 -17.60 -43.53
CA ARG A 304 -2.20 -18.37 -42.71
C ARG A 304 -1.49 -19.14 -41.59
N GLN A 305 -0.22 -18.87 -41.35
CA GLN A 305 0.52 -19.40 -40.21
C GLN A 305 0.54 -18.37 -39.08
N GLY A 306 0.45 -18.84 -37.84
CA GLY A 306 0.64 -18.01 -36.65
C GLY A 306 1.51 -18.72 -35.64
N PHE A 307 2.43 -18.01 -35.00
CA PHE A 307 3.26 -18.67 -33.99
C PHE A 307 2.45 -18.97 -32.72
N SER A 308 2.76 -20.07 -32.03
CA SER A 308 2.13 -20.50 -30.77
C SER A 308 2.91 -20.08 -29.51
N ASP A 309 4.07 -19.43 -29.67
CA ASP A 309 4.96 -19.06 -28.58
C ASP A 309 4.26 -18.30 -27.42
N LEU A 310 4.44 -18.81 -26.20
CA LEU A 310 3.95 -18.23 -24.95
C LEU A 310 5.09 -17.66 -24.13
N VAL A 311 4.87 -16.51 -23.49
CA VAL A 311 5.89 -15.87 -22.64
C VAL A 311 5.63 -16.20 -21.18
N LYS A 312 6.56 -16.94 -20.57
CA LYS A 312 6.56 -17.24 -19.14
C LYS A 312 7.23 -16.11 -18.36
N ASP A 313 6.59 -15.68 -17.28
CA ASP A 313 7.24 -14.84 -16.27
C ASP A 313 8.29 -15.63 -15.48
N PRO A 314 9.15 -14.99 -14.68
CA PRO A 314 10.19 -15.69 -13.91
C PRO A 314 9.68 -16.78 -12.95
N ASP A 315 8.41 -16.73 -12.57
CA ASP A 315 7.72 -17.74 -11.75
C ASP A 315 6.95 -18.78 -12.58
N GLY A 316 7.12 -18.78 -13.91
CA GLY A 316 6.50 -19.74 -14.85
C GLY A 316 5.07 -19.40 -15.27
N ILE A 317 4.45 -18.38 -14.66
CA ILE A 317 3.03 -18.05 -14.90
C ILE A 317 2.88 -17.19 -16.16
N ILE A 318 1.91 -17.53 -17.00
CA ILE A 318 1.56 -16.76 -18.19
C ILE A 318 0.65 -15.59 -17.81
N ARG A 319 1.21 -14.37 -17.76
CA ARG A 319 0.44 -13.12 -17.52
C ARG A 319 0.43 -12.17 -18.72
N ARG A 320 1.17 -12.53 -19.75
CA ARG A 320 1.44 -11.73 -20.94
C ARG A 320 1.25 -12.61 -22.15
N HIS A 321 0.95 -11.99 -23.28
CA HIS A 321 0.96 -12.70 -24.55
C HIS A 321 1.59 -11.86 -25.66
N LEU A 322 2.18 -12.57 -26.62
CA LEU A 322 2.75 -12.03 -27.83
C LEU A 322 1.65 -11.87 -28.88
N ILE A 323 1.55 -10.69 -29.48
CA ILE A 323 0.70 -10.45 -30.65
C ILE A 323 1.50 -10.63 -31.93
N ALA A 324 2.73 -10.13 -31.93
CA ALA A 324 3.63 -10.18 -33.06
C ALA A 324 5.08 -10.29 -32.58
N MET A 325 5.96 -10.81 -33.42
CA MET A 325 7.40 -10.74 -33.23
C MET A 325 8.10 -10.71 -34.58
N ASN A 326 9.42 -10.58 -34.58
CA ASN A 326 10.22 -10.72 -35.79
C ASN A 326 11.06 -12.00 -35.66
N PRO A 327 10.61 -13.13 -36.21
CA PRO A 327 11.37 -14.38 -36.16
C PRO A 327 12.73 -14.23 -36.83
N ASN A 328 13.71 -14.98 -36.33
CA ASN A 328 14.99 -15.09 -36.99
C ASN A 328 14.82 -15.76 -38.37
N ALA A 329 15.52 -15.27 -39.39
CA ALA A 329 15.50 -15.86 -40.74
C ALA A 329 15.87 -17.35 -40.79
N LYS A 330 16.59 -17.87 -39.78
CA LYS A 330 16.92 -19.31 -39.65
C LYS A 330 15.85 -20.13 -38.91
N SER A 331 14.80 -19.51 -38.38
CA SER A 331 13.76 -20.22 -37.65
C SER A 331 12.88 -21.02 -38.61
N ALA A 332 12.46 -22.20 -38.17
CA ALA A 332 11.44 -23.00 -38.86
C ALA A 332 10.08 -22.28 -39.00
N CYS A 333 9.81 -21.29 -38.12
CA CYS A 333 8.59 -20.49 -38.13
C CYS A 333 8.89 -19.07 -38.59
N ALA A 334 8.40 -18.70 -39.78
CA ALA A 334 8.69 -17.42 -40.41
C ALA A 334 7.58 -16.36 -40.18
N THR A 335 6.44 -16.74 -39.60
CA THR A 335 5.31 -15.83 -39.44
C THR A 335 5.55 -14.77 -38.36
N PRO A 336 5.25 -13.48 -38.63
CA PRO A 336 5.45 -12.42 -37.66
C PRO A 336 4.31 -12.29 -36.64
N ASN A 337 3.18 -12.98 -36.83
CA ASN A 337 1.99 -12.81 -36.00
C ASN A 337 1.71 -14.09 -35.20
N ALA A 338 1.20 -13.93 -33.99
CA ALA A 338 0.71 -15.04 -33.18
C ALA A 338 -0.54 -15.67 -33.81
N LEU A 339 -0.80 -16.95 -33.53
CA LEU A 339 -2.06 -17.60 -33.93
C LEU A 339 -3.28 -16.80 -33.46
N SER A 340 -3.26 -16.35 -32.19
CA SER A 340 -4.35 -15.58 -31.61
C SER A 340 -4.60 -14.26 -32.35
N ALA A 341 -3.55 -13.60 -32.81
CA ALA A 341 -3.63 -12.38 -33.61
C ALA A 341 -4.20 -12.66 -35.01
N GLN A 342 -3.71 -13.71 -35.69
CA GLN A 342 -4.20 -14.09 -37.02
C GLN A 342 -5.71 -14.39 -37.02
N LEU A 343 -6.17 -15.18 -36.05
CA LEU A 343 -7.59 -15.54 -35.93
C LEU A 343 -8.46 -14.31 -35.63
N ALA A 344 -8.03 -13.47 -34.69
CA ALA A 344 -8.75 -12.25 -34.34
C ALA A 344 -8.81 -11.26 -35.51
N PHE A 345 -7.69 -11.03 -36.21
CA PHE A 345 -7.64 -10.13 -37.36
C PHE A 345 -8.47 -10.66 -38.53
N ARG A 346 -8.48 -11.98 -38.77
CA ARG A 346 -9.34 -12.59 -39.78
C ARG A 346 -10.82 -12.35 -39.49
N TYR A 347 -11.25 -12.54 -38.24
CA TYR A 347 -12.63 -12.28 -37.82
C TYR A 347 -12.99 -10.80 -37.96
N LEU A 348 -12.15 -9.91 -37.44
CA LEU A 348 -12.39 -8.46 -37.47
C LEU A 348 -12.40 -7.89 -38.89
N LYS A 349 -11.58 -8.44 -39.79
CA LYS A 349 -11.59 -8.06 -41.20
C LYS A 349 -12.94 -8.36 -41.86
N ALA A 350 -13.60 -9.47 -41.49
CA ALA A 350 -14.94 -9.78 -41.97
C ALA A 350 -16.01 -8.81 -41.44
N GLU A 351 -15.74 -8.15 -40.33
CA GLU A 351 -16.55 -7.05 -39.76
C GLU A 351 -16.13 -5.66 -40.28
N GLY A 352 -15.24 -5.60 -41.29
CA GLY A 352 -14.76 -4.34 -41.88
C GLY A 352 -13.72 -3.59 -41.03
N ILE A 353 -13.13 -4.25 -40.03
CA ILE A 353 -12.14 -3.65 -39.11
C ILE A 353 -10.75 -4.19 -39.43
N GLU A 354 -9.81 -3.29 -39.72
CA GLU A 354 -8.44 -3.63 -40.06
C GLU A 354 -7.46 -3.36 -38.91
N ALA A 355 -6.42 -4.19 -38.83
CA ALA A 355 -5.25 -3.98 -37.98
C ALA A 355 -4.19 -3.16 -38.72
N LYS A 356 -3.70 -2.09 -38.10
CA LYS A 356 -2.70 -1.16 -38.66
C LYS A 356 -1.69 -0.78 -37.59
N TYR A 357 -0.47 -0.44 -37.99
CA TYR A 357 0.51 0.15 -37.09
C TYR A 357 0.46 1.68 -37.21
N THR A 358 0.41 2.36 -36.07
CA THR A 358 0.50 3.82 -36.00
C THR A 358 1.92 4.31 -36.33
N ASN A 359 2.09 5.62 -36.54
CA ASN A 359 3.40 6.24 -36.74
C ASN A 359 4.38 6.02 -35.56
N LYS A 360 3.86 5.67 -34.38
CA LYS A 360 4.65 5.31 -33.18
C LYS A 360 4.91 3.80 -33.08
N ASN A 361 4.69 3.07 -34.17
CA ASN A 361 4.79 1.61 -34.26
C ASN A 361 3.94 0.88 -33.20
N GLN A 362 2.77 1.45 -32.84
CA GLN A 362 1.81 0.79 -31.97
C GLN A 362 0.70 0.16 -32.81
N LEU A 363 0.36 -1.09 -32.50
CA LEU A 363 -0.76 -1.79 -33.11
C LEU A 363 -2.07 -1.12 -32.73
N GLN A 364 -2.80 -0.70 -33.75
CA GLN A 364 -4.15 -0.18 -33.69
C GLN A 364 -5.09 -1.10 -34.46
N VAL A 365 -6.19 -1.49 -33.82
CA VAL A 365 -7.25 -2.28 -34.47
C VAL A 365 -8.57 -1.56 -34.27
N GLY A 366 -9.16 -1.07 -35.37
CA GLY A 366 -10.26 -0.11 -35.29
C GLY A 366 -9.87 1.14 -34.49
N LYS A 367 -10.57 1.38 -33.37
CA LYS A 367 -10.32 2.52 -32.47
C LYS A 367 -9.37 2.21 -31.31
N VAL A 368 -9.02 0.94 -31.12
CA VAL A 368 -8.28 0.47 -29.94
C VAL A 368 -6.79 0.41 -30.22
N ILE A 369 -5.99 0.97 -29.32
CA ILE A 369 -4.52 0.90 -29.36
C ILE A 369 -4.06 -0.14 -28.34
N PHE A 370 -3.43 -1.21 -28.84
CA PHE A 370 -2.84 -2.26 -28.01
C PHE A 370 -1.45 -1.81 -27.58
N LYS A 371 -1.31 -1.19 -26.41
CA LYS A 371 -0.02 -0.68 -25.94
C LYS A 371 0.95 -1.83 -25.65
N ARG A 372 2.10 -1.84 -26.33
CA ARG A 372 3.19 -2.80 -26.07
C ARG A 372 3.72 -2.62 -24.65
N LEU A 373 4.05 -3.73 -24.00
CA LEU A 373 4.80 -3.77 -22.75
C LEU A 373 6.16 -3.07 -22.93
N GLN A 374 6.46 -2.14 -22.03
CA GLN A 374 7.74 -1.43 -22.01
C GLN A 374 8.21 -1.36 -20.57
N VAL A 375 9.33 -1.99 -20.24
CA VAL A 375 9.82 -2.01 -18.86
C VAL A 375 10.46 -0.66 -18.53
N PRO A 376 10.12 -0.02 -17.39
CA PRO A 376 9.20 -0.49 -16.34
C PRO A 376 7.70 -0.23 -16.65
N MET A 377 6.85 -1.23 -16.42
CA MET A 377 5.39 -1.16 -16.58
C MET A 377 4.67 -1.95 -15.49
N GLY A 378 3.88 -1.26 -14.65
CA GLY A 378 3.26 -1.87 -13.48
C GLY A 378 4.31 -2.54 -12.58
N GLY A 379 4.03 -3.76 -12.14
CA GLY A 379 4.97 -4.56 -11.35
C GLY A 379 6.19 -5.09 -12.13
N TYR A 380 6.25 -4.94 -13.46
CA TYR A 380 7.39 -5.40 -14.25
C TYR A 380 8.51 -4.35 -14.25
N GLN A 381 9.64 -4.71 -13.67
CA GLN A 381 10.83 -3.86 -13.49
C GLN A 381 12.03 -4.40 -14.25
N LYS A 382 12.14 -5.73 -14.36
CA LYS A 382 13.17 -6.43 -15.16
C LYS A 382 12.56 -7.68 -15.76
N VAL A 383 12.28 -7.65 -17.06
CA VAL A 383 11.79 -8.79 -17.82
C VAL A 383 12.14 -8.65 -19.29
N ASP A 384 12.18 -9.75 -20.03
CA ASP A 384 12.26 -9.73 -21.48
C ASP A 384 10.95 -9.17 -22.07
N ASP A 385 11.04 -8.02 -22.71
CA ASP A 385 9.96 -7.32 -23.42
C ASP A 385 10.13 -7.36 -24.95
N SER A 386 10.95 -8.30 -25.47
CA SER A 386 11.11 -8.53 -26.90
C SER A 386 9.82 -9.02 -27.57
N GLY A 387 9.63 -8.67 -28.84
CA GLY A 387 8.36 -8.86 -29.53
C GLY A 387 7.27 -7.89 -29.03
N TYR A 388 6.12 -7.94 -29.68
CA TYR A 388 4.95 -7.13 -29.37
C TYR A 388 4.12 -7.82 -28.27
N GLN A 389 4.60 -7.71 -27.03
CA GLN A 389 3.92 -8.26 -25.86
C GLN A 389 2.92 -7.29 -25.27
N ILE A 390 1.78 -7.79 -24.76
CA ILE A 390 0.86 -7.02 -23.92
C ILE A 390 0.45 -7.84 -22.69
N LEU A 391 -0.09 -7.16 -21.68
CA LEU A 391 -0.68 -7.81 -20.51
C LEU A 391 -1.94 -8.60 -20.92
N LEU A 392 -2.06 -9.83 -20.41
CA LEU A 392 -3.20 -10.70 -20.66
C LEU A 392 -4.28 -10.47 -19.59
N ASN A 393 -5.33 -9.79 -20.00
CA ASN A 393 -6.58 -9.64 -19.27
C ASN A 393 -7.44 -10.89 -19.42
N TYR A 394 -7.11 -11.95 -18.69
CA TYR A 394 -7.91 -13.18 -18.66
C TYR A 394 -9.39 -12.89 -18.38
N ARG A 395 -10.28 -13.52 -19.14
CA ARG A 395 -11.67 -13.68 -18.75
C ARG A 395 -11.70 -14.67 -17.57
N PRO A 396 -12.36 -14.35 -16.45
CA PRO A 396 -12.47 -15.28 -15.32
C PRO A 396 -12.99 -16.63 -15.79
N VAL A 397 -12.18 -17.66 -15.59
CA VAL A 397 -12.54 -19.04 -15.92
C VAL A 397 -12.97 -19.68 -14.63
N HIS A 398 -14.22 -20.08 -14.49
CA HIS A 398 -14.64 -20.93 -13.38
C HIS A 398 -15.29 -22.17 -13.97
N TYR A 399 -15.43 -23.25 -13.18
CA TYR A 399 -16.12 -24.48 -13.63
C TYR A 399 -17.46 -24.24 -14.32
N ARG A 400 -18.15 -23.16 -13.96
CA ARG A 400 -19.45 -22.77 -14.53
C ARG A 400 -19.39 -21.69 -15.61
N SER A 401 -18.21 -21.18 -15.94
CA SER A 401 -18.01 -20.07 -16.87
C SER A 401 -16.67 -20.21 -17.60
N PRO A 402 -16.55 -21.14 -18.58
CA PRO A 402 -15.37 -21.23 -19.43
C PRO A 402 -15.22 -19.99 -20.31
N VAL A 403 -14.07 -19.84 -20.96
CA VAL A 403 -13.83 -18.74 -21.91
C VAL A 403 -14.78 -18.79 -23.11
N ALA A 404 -15.14 -19.99 -23.56
CA ALA A 404 -15.96 -20.28 -24.73
C ALA A 404 -16.65 -21.64 -24.59
N ASP A 405 -17.66 -21.87 -25.44
CA ASP A 405 -18.28 -23.20 -25.59
C ASP A 405 -17.20 -24.22 -25.98
N THR A 406 -17.25 -25.41 -25.39
CA THR A 406 -16.26 -26.47 -25.60
C THR A 406 -16.96 -27.77 -26.01
N VAL A 407 -16.44 -28.44 -27.04
CA VAL A 407 -16.95 -29.71 -27.58
C VAL A 407 -15.78 -30.65 -27.86
N THR A 408 -16.00 -31.96 -27.83
CA THR A 408 -14.93 -32.92 -28.13
C THR A 408 -14.78 -33.15 -29.64
N LEU A 409 -13.63 -33.68 -30.06
CA LEU A 409 -13.44 -34.17 -31.42
C LEU A 409 -14.55 -35.16 -31.80
N ASN A 410 -14.85 -36.12 -30.93
CA ASN A 410 -15.90 -37.11 -31.16
C ASN A 410 -17.29 -36.47 -31.35
N ASP A 411 -17.65 -35.42 -30.59
CA ASP A 411 -18.94 -34.75 -30.74
C ASP A 411 -19.12 -34.12 -32.12
N ILE A 412 -18.05 -33.53 -32.66
CA ILE A 412 -18.05 -33.04 -34.04
C ILE A 412 -18.18 -34.22 -35.00
N LEU A 413 -17.30 -35.22 -34.92
CA LEU A 413 -17.29 -36.34 -35.88
C LEU A 413 -18.63 -37.10 -35.91
N THR A 414 -19.28 -37.28 -34.76
CA THR A 414 -20.59 -37.96 -34.64
C THR A 414 -21.79 -37.06 -34.95
N GLY A 415 -21.62 -35.75 -35.02
CA GLY A 415 -22.69 -34.82 -35.42
C GLY A 415 -23.63 -34.41 -34.31
N LYS A 416 -23.14 -34.43 -33.07
CA LYS A 416 -23.88 -33.94 -31.91
C LYS A 416 -23.88 -32.41 -31.80
N VAL A 417 -22.97 -31.76 -32.52
CA VAL A 417 -22.82 -30.30 -32.50
C VAL A 417 -23.69 -29.67 -33.61
N PRO A 418 -24.63 -28.77 -33.26
CA PRO A 418 -25.47 -28.11 -34.25
C PRO A 418 -24.67 -27.10 -35.08
N PRO A 419 -25.04 -26.86 -36.36
CA PRO A 419 -24.34 -25.90 -37.22
C PRO A 419 -24.21 -24.49 -36.62
N GLU A 420 -25.21 -24.04 -35.86
CA GLU A 420 -25.25 -22.72 -35.22
C GLU A 420 -24.19 -22.52 -34.12
N ALA A 421 -23.62 -23.62 -33.60
CA ALA A 421 -22.50 -23.56 -32.66
C ALA A 421 -21.16 -23.26 -33.37
N VAL A 422 -21.09 -23.38 -34.70
CA VAL A 422 -19.87 -23.19 -35.50
C VAL A 422 -19.98 -21.97 -36.44
N LYS A 423 -21.17 -21.75 -36.98
CA LYS A 423 -21.45 -20.70 -37.97
C LYS A 423 -21.04 -19.33 -37.49
N ASN A 424 -20.28 -18.62 -38.33
CA ASN A 424 -19.75 -17.28 -38.04
C ASN A 424 -18.90 -17.19 -36.75
N ARG A 425 -18.36 -18.29 -36.23
CA ARG A 425 -17.45 -18.30 -35.07
C ARG A 425 -16.01 -18.59 -35.49
N ILE A 426 -15.06 -18.26 -34.61
CA ILE A 426 -13.70 -18.82 -34.66
C ILE A 426 -13.73 -20.17 -33.94
N VAL A 427 -13.24 -21.21 -34.62
CA VAL A 427 -13.09 -22.54 -34.05
C VAL A 427 -11.61 -22.76 -33.73
N LEU A 428 -11.29 -23.01 -32.47
CA LEU A 428 -9.94 -23.40 -32.03
C LEU A 428 -9.91 -24.91 -31.81
N ILE A 429 -8.94 -25.60 -32.39
CA ILE A 429 -8.80 -27.06 -32.29
C ILE A 429 -7.48 -27.35 -31.61
N GLY A 430 -7.51 -28.02 -30.45
CA GLY A 430 -6.29 -28.30 -29.69
C GLY A 430 -6.47 -29.42 -28.68
N VAL A 431 -5.37 -29.83 -28.07
CA VAL A 431 -5.34 -30.99 -27.16
C VAL A 431 -5.66 -30.57 -25.73
N THR A 432 -6.47 -31.38 -25.06
CA THR A 432 -6.69 -31.31 -23.60
C THR A 432 -6.55 -32.70 -22.96
N ALA A 433 -5.89 -33.62 -23.66
CA ALA A 433 -5.42 -34.89 -23.10
C ALA A 433 -4.23 -34.60 -22.17
N GLN A 434 -4.23 -35.15 -20.96
CA GLN A 434 -3.15 -34.89 -19.99
C GLN A 434 -1.82 -35.49 -20.46
N SER A 435 -1.86 -36.57 -21.23
CA SER A 435 -0.66 -37.25 -21.75
C SER A 435 0.16 -36.41 -22.74
N ASP A 436 -0.40 -35.35 -23.32
CA ASP A 436 0.22 -34.55 -24.37
C ASP A 436 1.12 -33.43 -23.82
N GLY A 437 0.89 -33.00 -22.57
CA GLY A 437 1.76 -32.05 -21.85
C GLY A 437 1.61 -30.57 -22.22
N ASP A 438 0.64 -30.17 -23.05
CA ASP A 438 0.40 -28.77 -23.45
C ASP A 438 -0.41 -27.98 -22.40
N TYR A 439 0.16 -27.85 -21.20
CA TYR A 439 -0.45 -27.20 -20.05
C TYR A 439 0.45 -26.10 -19.48
N PHE A 440 -0.17 -24.99 -19.06
CA PHE A 440 0.56 -23.82 -18.60
C PHE A 440 0.02 -23.28 -17.28
N PRO A 441 0.90 -22.92 -16.33
CA PRO A 441 0.52 -22.14 -15.16
C PRO A 441 -0.04 -20.77 -15.56
N THR A 442 -1.21 -20.43 -15.02
CA THR A 442 -1.85 -19.12 -15.20
C THR A 442 -2.18 -18.51 -13.84
N PRO A 443 -2.61 -17.24 -13.75
CA PRO A 443 -3.08 -16.67 -12.50
C PRO A 443 -4.17 -17.51 -11.81
N TYR A 444 -4.91 -18.32 -12.57
CA TYR A 444 -5.99 -19.18 -12.07
C TYR A 444 -5.52 -20.55 -11.56
N SER A 445 -4.28 -20.96 -11.85
CA SER A 445 -3.69 -22.25 -11.40
C SER A 445 -3.55 -22.37 -9.87
N ALA A 446 -3.47 -21.25 -9.15
CA ALA A 446 -3.39 -21.25 -7.69
C ALA A 446 -4.76 -21.37 -7.01
N GLY A 447 -5.86 -21.16 -7.74
CA GLY A 447 -7.22 -21.42 -7.28
C GLY A 447 -7.58 -22.88 -7.53
N GLN A 448 -8.42 -23.48 -6.69
CA GLN A 448 -9.00 -24.81 -6.96
C GLN A 448 -10.01 -24.73 -8.12
N GLU A 449 -9.53 -24.43 -9.33
CA GLU A 449 -10.33 -24.26 -10.54
C GLU A 449 -10.27 -25.51 -11.45
N ILE A 450 -10.98 -25.46 -12.59
CA ILE A 450 -11.18 -26.60 -13.54
C ILE A 450 -9.86 -27.31 -13.85
N TYR A 451 -8.80 -26.53 -14.01
CA TYR A 451 -7.49 -27.04 -14.36
C TYR A 451 -6.46 -26.56 -13.34
N GLN A 452 -5.62 -27.48 -12.85
CA GLN A 452 -4.42 -27.11 -12.08
C GLN A 452 -3.47 -26.28 -12.95
N GLU A 453 -3.40 -26.57 -14.25
CA GLU A 453 -2.71 -25.80 -15.28
C GLU A 453 -3.63 -25.66 -16.51
N MET A 454 -3.66 -24.52 -17.17
CA MET A 454 -4.61 -24.27 -18.27
C MET A 454 -4.09 -24.91 -19.58
N PRO A 455 -4.92 -25.67 -20.34
CA PRO A 455 -4.50 -26.19 -21.65
C PRO A 455 -4.14 -25.06 -22.62
N GLY A 456 -3.12 -25.25 -23.46
CA GLY A 456 -2.61 -24.24 -24.40
C GLY A 456 -3.69 -23.65 -25.30
N VAL A 457 -4.57 -24.49 -25.85
CA VAL A 457 -5.70 -24.05 -26.68
C VAL A 457 -6.68 -23.12 -25.94
N ILE A 458 -6.84 -23.30 -24.63
CA ILE A 458 -7.66 -22.43 -23.80
C ILE A 458 -6.95 -21.10 -23.54
N VAL A 459 -5.62 -21.12 -23.36
CA VAL A 459 -4.81 -19.89 -23.29
C VAL A 459 -4.92 -19.11 -24.61
N HIS A 460 -4.80 -19.76 -25.77
CA HIS A 460 -4.99 -19.11 -27.07
C HIS A 460 -6.43 -18.57 -27.24
N ALA A 461 -7.45 -19.29 -26.77
CA ALA A 461 -8.83 -18.79 -26.75
C ALA A 461 -8.98 -17.52 -25.90
N GLN A 462 -8.34 -17.44 -24.74
CA GLN A 462 -8.29 -16.24 -23.89
C GLN A 462 -7.67 -15.04 -24.63
N MET A 463 -6.57 -15.29 -25.34
CA MET A 463 -5.89 -14.25 -26.13
C MET A 463 -6.76 -13.73 -27.28
N VAL A 464 -7.42 -14.62 -28.02
CA VAL A 464 -8.34 -14.25 -29.11
C VAL A 464 -9.52 -13.46 -28.53
N SER A 465 -10.15 -13.98 -27.47
CA SER A 465 -11.27 -13.32 -26.76
C SER A 465 -10.88 -11.92 -26.32
N GLN A 466 -9.67 -11.71 -25.79
CA GLN A 466 -9.19 -10.38 -25.41
C GLN A 466 -9.16 -9.40 -26.59
N ILE A 467 -8.58 -9.81 -27.72
CA ILE A 467 -8.46 -8.93 -28.90
C ILE A 467 -9.86 -8.56 -29.43
N LEU A 468 -10.74 -9.55 -29.60
CA LEU A 468 -12.11 -9.33 -30.08
C LEU A 468 -12.91 -8.47 -29.12
N SER A 469 -12.89 -8.80 -27.83
CA SER A 469 -13.68 -8.08 -26.83
C SER A 469 -13.22 -6.64 -26.65
N ALA A 470 -11.92 -6.38 -26.76
CA ALA A 470 -11.41 -5.01 -26.70
C ALA A 470 -11.92 -4.18 -27.88
N VAL A 471 -11.92 -4.75 -29.09
CA VAL A 471 -12.28 -4.04 -30.32
C VAL A 471 -13.79 -3.88 -30.51
N LEU A 472 -14.57 -4.93 -30.20
CA LEU A 472 -16.01 -4.99 -30.49
C LEU A 472 -16.88 -4.62 -29.30
N ASP A 473 -16.44 -4.94 -28.08
CA ASP A 473 -17.25 -4.82 -26.86
C ASP A 473 -16.71 -3.73 -25.91
N GLU A 474 -15.67 -3.00 -26.32
CA GLU A 474 -14.95 -2.02 -25.51
C GLU A 474 -14.42 -2.58 -24.18
N ARG A 475 -14.18 -3.89 -24.10
CA ARG A 475 -13.63 -4.53 -22.91
C ARG A 475 -12.23 -3.95 -22.62
N PRO A 476 -11.97 -3.41 -21.42
CA PRO A 476 -10.73 -2.71 -21.15
C PRO A 476 -9.53 -3.65 -21.28
N LEU A 477 -8.50 -3.19 -22.00
CA LEU A 477 -7.16 -3.76 -21.89
C LEU A 477 -6.59 -3.39 -20.52
N LEU A 478 -5.72 -4.24 -19.97
CA LEU A 478 -5.02 -3.88 -18.75
C LEU A 478 -4.14 -2.66 -18.99
N TRP A 479 -4.32 -1.64 -18.17
CA TRP A 479 -3.58 -0.40 -18.21
C TRP A 479 -2.92 -0.14 -16.85
N VAL A 480 -1.80 0.58 -16.89
CA VAL A 480 -1.05 1.01 -15.70
C VAL A 480 -0.90 2.53 -15.75
N TRP A 481 -0.61 3.13 -14.59
CA TRP A 481 -0.26 4.55 -14.55
C TRP A 481 1.16 4.79 -15.05
N SER A 482 1.46 6.05 -15.37
CA SER A 482 2.83 6.48 -15.58
C SER A 482 3.64 6.29 -14.30
N GLN A 483 4.96 6.19 -14.43
CA GLN A 483 5.86 6.03 -13.28
C GLN A 483 5.67 7.14 -12.23
N TRP A 484 5.39 8.38 -12.66
CA TRP A 484 5.07 9.48 -11.76
C TRP A 484 3.73 9.30 -11.03
N GLY A 485 2.69 8.84 -11.74
CA GLY A 485 1.39 8.54 -11.13
C GLY A 485 1.49 7.44 -10.07
N GLU A 486 2.23 6.37 -10.37
CA GLU A 486 2.49 5.30 -9.41
C GLU A 486 3.30 5.79 -8.20
N THR A 487 4.30 6.64 -8.42
CA THR A 487 5.10 7.22 -7.33
C THR A 487 4.25 8.10 -6.41
N LEU A 488 3.38 8.95 -6.98
CA LEU A 488 2.47 9.79 -6.21
C LEU A 488 1.47 8.97 -5.41
N TRP A 489 0.99 7.86 -5.97
CA TRP A 489 0.11 6.93 -5.27
C TRP A 489 0.80 6.29 -4.07
N VAL A 490 2.01 5.76 -4.25
CA VAL A 490 2.81 5.18 -3.15
C VAL A 490 3.11 6.23 -2.08
N TRP A 491 3.50 7.44 -2.50
CA TRP A 491 3.75 8.55 -1.59
C TRP A 491 2.50 8.97 -0.81
N GLY A 492 1.33 9.02 -1.45
CA GLY A 492 0.06 9.34 -0.80
C GLY A 492 -0.26 8.36 0.34
N TRP A 493 -0.05 7.07 0.12
CA TRP A 493 -0.24 6.04 1.15
C TRP A 493 0.84 6.07 2.23
N SER A 494 2.08 6.39 1.87
CA SER A 494 3.17 6.65 2.82
C SER A 494 2.85 7.81 3.75
N LEU A 495 2.41 8.93 3.20
CA LEU A 495 1.99 10.12 3.93
C LEU A 495 0.81 9.80 4.87
N PHE A 496 -0.20 9.09 4.36
CA PHE A 496 -1.36 8.69 5.15
C PHE A 496 -0.97 7.81 6.35
N GLY A 497 -0.11 6.81 6.16
CA GLY A 497 0.42 5.97 7.24
C GLY A 497 1.17 6.78 8.31
N GLY A 498 1.99 7.75 7.89
CA GLY A 498 2.68 8.65 8.80
C GLY A 498 1.73 9.57 9.59
N VAL A 499 0.67 10.08 8.95
CA VAL A 499 -0.35 10.92 9.61
C VAL A 499 -1.16 10.11 10.63
N LEU A 500 -1.52 8.86 10.31
CA LEU A 500 -2.21 7.96 11.25
C LEU A 500 -1.36 7.73 12.50
N ALA A 501 -0.08 7.37 12.32
CA ALA A 501 0.87 7.17 13.40
C ALA A 501 1.11 8.43 14.25
N TRP A 502 1.13 9.60 13.62
CA TRP A 502 1.29 10.87 14.33
C TRP A 502 0.05 11.27 15.14
N ARG A 503 -1.16 11.02 14.63
CA ARG A 503 -2.41 11.40 15.31
C ARG A 503 -2.85 10.39 16.37
N ILE A 504 -2.63 9.09 16.15
CA ILE A 504 -3.14 8.02 17.02
C ILE A 504 -2.03 7.52 17.95
N ARG A 505 -2.08 7.90 19.22
CA ARG A 505 -1.08 7.51 20.23
C ARG A 505 -1.29 6.11 20.83
N ASN A 506 -2.52 5.59 20.78
CA ASN A 506 -2.85 4.27 21.31
C ASN A 506 -2.52 3.18 20.27
N SER A 507 -1.66 2.23 20.63
CA SER A 507 -1.18 1.19 19.71
C SER A 507 -2.29 0.29 19.15
N LEU A 508 -3.31 -0.03 19.94
CA LEU A 508 -4.45 -0.84 19.46
C LEU A 508 -5.27 -0.07 18.43
N ARG A 509 -5.60 1.20 18.72
CA ARG A 509 -6.34 2.06 17.78
C ARG A 509 -5.54 2.31 16.50
N LEU A 510 -4.21 2.46 16.61
CA LEU A 510 -3.33 2.62 15.46
C LEU A 510 -3.31 1.34 14.60
N GLY A 511 -3.22 0.17 15.22
CA GLY A 511 -3.30 -1.12 14.53
C GLY A 511 -4.61 -1.29 13.78
N LEU A 512 -5.75 -0.99 14.42
CA LEU A 512 -7.07 -1.03 13.79
C LEU A 512 -7.19 -0.03 12.62
N ALA A 513 -6.73 1.21 12.81
CA ALA A 513 -6.76 2.22 11.75
C ALA A 513 -5.83 1.86 10.58
N GLY A 514 -4.65 1.30 10.86
CA GLY A 514 -3.73 0.79 9.84
C GLY A 514 -4.32 -0.39 9.07
N GLY A 515 -4.96 -1.34 9.76
CA GLY A 515 -5.69 -2.45 9.14
C GLY A 515 -6.82 -1.96 8.24
N ALA A 516 -7.62 -0.99 8.70
CA ALA A 516 -8.66 -0.37 7.90
C ALA A 516 -8.09 0.34 6.65
N ALA A 517 -6.97 1.07 6.81
CA ALA A 517 -6.30 1.74 5.71
C ALA A 517 -5.79 0.76 4.64
N LEU A 518 -5.21 -0.37 5.06
CA LEU A 518 -4.79 -1.45 4.16
C LEU A 518 -6.01 -2.09 3.45
N GLY A 519 -7.13 -2.27 4.16
CA GLY A 519 -8.39 -2.74 3.58
C GLY A 519 -8.93 -1.78 2.51
N VAL A 520 -8.87 -0.46 2.75
CA VAL A 520 -9.25 0.56 1.76
C VAL A 520 -8.31 0.54 0.56
N LEU A 521 -6.99 0.49 0.78
CA LEU A 521 -6.01 0.38 -0.30
C LEU A 521 -6.29 -0.86 -1.18
N TYR A 522 -6.50 -2.02 -0.54
CA TYR A 522 -6.85 -3.25 -1.23
C TYR A 522 -8.14 -3.12 -2.03
N GLY A 523 -9.21 -2.57 -1.42
CA GLY A 523 -10.49 -2.34 -2.07
C GLY A 523 -10.39 -1.40 -3.28
N LEU A 524 -9.59 -0.34 -3.19
CA LEU A 524 -9.34 0.57 -4.32
C LEU A 524 -8.54 -0.10 -5.43
N SER A 525 -7.48 -0.84 -5.10
CA SER A 525 -6.73 -1.63 -6.08
C SER A 525 -7.61 -2.69 -6.76
N PHE A 526 -8.51 -3.32 -6.00
CA PHE A 526 -9.47 -4.27 -6.54
C PHE A 526 -10.52 -3.63 -7.46
N GLY A 527 -11.09 -2.49 -7.07
CA GLY A 527 -12.03 -1.74 -7.90
C GLY A 527 -11.39 -1.29 -9.22
N LEU A 528 -10.14 -0.83 -9.17
CA LEU A 528 -9.40 -0.43 -10.37
C LEU A 528 -9.10 -1.62 -11.29
N ILE A 529 -8.69 -2.78 -10.77
CA ILE A 529 -8.40 -3.95 -11.64
C ILE A 529 -9.66 -4.47 -12.34
N CYS A 530 -10.83 -4.32 -11.72
CA CYS A 530 -12.11 -4.65 -12.35
C CYS A 530 -12.40 -3.76 -13.57
N GLN A 531 -11.83 -2.55 -13.61
CA GLN A 531 -11.88 -1.62 -14.74
C GLN A 531 -10.65 -1.69 -15.65
N GLY A 532 -9.79 -2.70 -15.45
CA GLY A 532 -8.55 -2.89 -16.19
C GLY A 532 -7.34 -2.13 -15.63
N GLY A 533 -7.47 -1.38 -14.55
CA GLY A 533 -6.40 -0.60 -13.95
C GLY A 533 -5.55 -1.39 -12.95
N TRP A 534 -4.28 -1.62 -13.27
CA TRP A 534 -3.32 -2.21 -12.36
C TRP A 534 -2.46 -1.13 -11.69
N VAL A 535 -2.62 -0.99 -10.37
CA VAL A 535 -1.91 0.00 -9.52
C VAL A 535 -1.01 -0.70 -8.49
N PRO A 536 0.04 -0.02 -7.96
CA PRO A 536 1.04 -0.65 -7.10
C PRO A 536 0.52 -0.87 -5.67
N LEU A 537 -0.20 -1.98 -5.46
CA LEU A 537 -0.74 -2.38 -4.16
C LEU A 537 0.37 -2.64 -3.13
N VAL A 538 1.33 -3.52 -3.47
CA VAL A 538 2.39 -3.96 -2.53
C VAL A 538 3.32 -2.82 -2.12
N PRO A 539 3.88 -2.00 -3.04
CA PRO A 539 4.71 -0.86 -2.66
C PRO A 539 3.95 0.14 -1.77
N SER A 540 2.67 0.39 -2.05
CA SER A 540 1.85 1.31 -1.25
C SER A 540 1.58 0.79 0.15
N ALA A 541 1.27 -0.51 0.29
CA ALA A 541 1.06 -1.15 1.58
C ALA A 541 2.35 -1.13 2.42
N LEU A 542 3.49 -1.44 1.80
CA LEU A 542 4.80 -1.38 2.45
C LEU A 542 5.12 0.04 2.92
N ALA A 543 4.93 1.04 2.04
CA ALA A 543 5.21 2.43 2.38
C ALA A 543 4.32 2.94 3.53
N LEU A 544 3.02 2.58 3.53
CA LEU A 544 2.08 2.90 4.61
C LEU A 544 2.58 2.36 5.96
N VAL A 545 2.91 1.07 6.01
CA VAL A 545 3.31 0.40 7.26
C VAL A 545 4.67 0.92 7.74
N VAL A 546 5.67 0.97 6.85
CA VAL A 546 7.04 1.37 7.21
C VAL A 546 7.07 2.82 7.67
N THR A 547 6.40 3.75 6.97
CA THR A 547 6.34 5.15 7.42
C THR A 547 5.63 5.28 8.76
N GLY A 548 4.54 4.54 8.98
CA GLY A 548 3.86 4.51 10.28
C GLY A 548 4.79 4.07 11.42
N VAL A 549 5.52 2.97 11.23
CA VAL A 549 6.50 2.46 12.21
C VAL A 549 7.63 3.46 12.44
N SER A 550 8.21 4.06 11.40
CA SER A 550 9.27 5.07 11.52
C SER A 550 8.84 6.28 12.35
N VAL A 551 7.62 6.77 12.16
CA VAL A 551 7.07 7.90 12.92
C VAL A 551 6.86 7.54 14.40
N VAL A 552 6.33 6.33 14.69
CA VAL A 552 6.17 5.86 16.08
C VAL A 552 7.53 5.72 16.78
N SER A 553 8.51 5.08 16.14
CA SER A 553 9.84 4.87 16.73
C SER A 553 10.56 6.18 17.05
N ASN A 554 10.56 7.13 16.11
CA ASN A 554 11.14 8.46 16.35
C ASN A 554 10.43 9.21 17.48
N SER A 555 9.10 9.06 17.62
CA SER A 555 8.36 9.69 18.71
C SER A 555 8.67 9.08 20.09
N ARG A 556 9.03 7.79 20.15
CA ARG A 556 9.42 7.10 21.40
C ARG A 556 10.85 7.43 21.81
N ILE A 557 11.80 7.46 20.87
CA ILE A 557 13.21 7.80 21.15
C ILE A 557 13.33 9.21 21.75
N GLN A 558 12.51 10.16 21.31
CA GLN A 558 12.49 11.51 21.89
C GLN A 558 11.93 11.60 23.31
N LYS A 559 11.13 10.62 23.74
CA LYS A 559 10.69 10.54 25.14
C LYS A 559 11.75 9.92 26.06
N VAL A 560 12.73 9.20 25.50
CA VAL A 560 13.74 8.43 26.25
C VAL A 560 15.06 9.20 26.42
N LYS A 561 15.36 10.23 25.61
CA LYS A 561 16.48 11.13 25.90
C LYS A 561 16.07 12.10 27.02
N PRO A 562 16.65 12.02 28.24
CA PRO A 562 16.57 13.15 29.15
C PRO A 562 17.32 14.30 28.50
N ASN A 563 16.77 15.52 28.58
CA ASN A 563 17.52 16.74 28.28
C ASN A 563 18.67 16.83 29.28
N VAL A 564 19.82 16.27 28.93
CA VAL A 564 21.09 16.64 29.57
C VAL A 564 21.58 17.87 28.83
N SER A 565 21.18 19.05 29.32
CA SER A 565 21.92 20.28 29.02
C SER A 565 23.10 20.31 29.98
N TYR A 566 24.30 20.16 29.44
CA TYR A 566 25.48 20.71 30.08
C TYR A 566 25.42 22.21 29.88
N ASP A 567 25.26 22.95 30.97
CA ASP A 567 25.82 24.29 31.18
C ASP A 567 26.21 24.40 32.66
#